data_AF-A0AAV5VHE5-F1
#
_entry.id   AF-A0AAV5VHE5-F1
#
_cell.length_a   1.000
_cell.length_b   1.000
_cell.length_c   1.000
_cell.angle_alpha   90.00
_cell.angle_beta   90.00
_cell.angle_gamma   90.00
#
_symmetry.space_group_name_H-M   'P 1'
#
loop_
_entity.id
_entity.type
_entity.pdbx_description
1 polymer ?
#
loop_
_entity_poly.entity_id
_entity_poly.type
_entity_poly.pdbx_seq_one_letter_code
_entity_poly.pdbx_strand_id
1 'polypeptide(L)'
;LIIKALASGIVNRCAVCLDEQPVRFIVEELNRAAERDRMAAAYTRECRRCRKMDPIGRRAQFTMCGHTVCVQCTREWLNEHGDKCPTCVAVGPAVTFIEQERIELASELTREERLDSQLRMAHTKLTRLRSELEPAYAEGAAARDALAASEARGNDLERA
;
A
#
# COMPACT_ATOMS: atom_id res chain seq x y z
N LEU A 1 25.88 28.16 5.54
CA LEU A 1 26.54 29.23 6.34
C LEU A 1 25.59 30.37 6.75
N ILE A 2 24.27 30.13 6.90
CA ILE A 2 23.29 31.19 7.25
C ILE A 2 22.62 30.95 8.63
N ILE A 3 22.80 29.79 9.26
CA ILE A 3 22.10 29.45 10.53
C ILE A 3 22.89 29.85 11.79
N LYS A 4 24.18 30.24 11.69
CA LYS A 4 24.97 30.70 12.86
C LYS A 4 24.73 32.16 13.26
N ALA A 5 24.00 32.94 12.46
CA ALA A 5 23.90 34.40 12.65
C ALA A 5 22.74 34.88 13.54
N LEU A 6 21.79 34.01 13.92
CA LEU A 6 20.64 34.44 14.75
C LEU A 6 20.85 34.25 16.26
N ALA A 7 21.93 33.60 16.68
CA ALA A 7 22.23 33.38 18.10
C ALA A 7 22.99 34.55 18.77
N SER A 8 23.46 35.54 18.02
CA SER A 8 24.31 36.63 18.54
C SER A 8 23.61 37.98 18.62
N GLY A 9 22.31 38.08 18.30
CA GLY A 9 21.61 39.35 18.13
C GLY A 9 20.51 39.70 19.14
N ILE A 10 20.18 38.83 20.10
CA ILE A 10 19.10 39.08 21.08
C ILE A 10 19.60 38.80 22.49
N VAL A 11 20.55 39.60 22.97
CA VAL A 11 20.81 39.72 24.41
C VAL A 11 21.23 41.15 24.71
N ASN A 12 20.27 42.05 24.57
CA ASN A 12 20.34 43.33 25.25
C ASN A 12 18.92 43.75 25.61
N ARG A 13 18.49 43.38 26.83
CA ARG A 13 17.62 44.16 27.72
C ARG A 13 17.29 43.40 29.01
N CYS A 14 17.61 44.07 30.13
CA CYS A 14 16.99 44.00 31.45
C CYS A 14 17.09 42.68 32.25
N ALA A 15 17.92 42.69 33.30
CA ALA A 15 18.10 41.61 34.27
C ALA A 15 16.96 41.50 35.33
N VAL A 16 15.76 42.01 35.07
CA VAL A 16 14.69 42.13 36.09
C VAL A 16 13.39 41.39 35.74
N CYS A 17 13.13 40.97 34.49
CA CYS A 17 11.77 40.49 34.14
C CYS A 17 11.69 39.38 33.07
N LEU A 18 12.52 38.32 33.11
CA LEU A 18 12.26 37.15 32.27
C LEU A 18 12.35 35.88 33.10
N ASP A 19 11.18 35.39 33.49
CA ASP A 19 10.99 34.03 33.98
C ASP A 19 11.79 33.05 33.12
N GLU A 20 12.51 32.10 33.73
CA GLU A 20 13.31 31.08 33.02
C GLU A 20 12.45 30.01 32.32
N GLN A 21 11.13 30.09 32.48
CA GLN A 21 10.16 29.11 31.97
C GLN A 21 9.99 29.05 30.43
N PRO A 22 9.97 30.16 29.67
CA PRO A 22 9.71 30.12 28.23
C PRO A 22 10.91 29.57 27.46
N VAL A 23 12.15 29.78 27.93
CA VAL A 23 13.35 29.25 27.25
C VAL A 23 13.43 27.73 27.39
N ARG A 24 13.13 27.19 28.58
CA ARG A 24 13.06 25.73 28.79
C ARG A 24 12.00 25.09 27.90
N PHE A 25 10.82 25.70 27.82
CA PHE A 25 9.74 25.21 26.97
C PHE A 25 10.13 25.21 25.47
N ILE A 26 10.78 26.27 24.99
CA ILE A 26 11.26 26.35 23.60
C ILE A 26 12.32 25.28 23.31
N VAL A 27 13.29 25.09 24.22
CA VAL A 27 14.34 24.07 24.05
C VAL A 27 13.75 22.66 24.07
N GLU A 28 12.78 22.40 24.94
CA GLU A 28 12.13 21.10 25.04
C GLU A 28 11.29 20.78 23.80
N GLU A 29 10.54 21.75 23.27
CA GLU A 29 9.80 21.60 22.01
C GLU A 29 10.72 21.42 20.79
N LEU A 30 11.86 22.12 20.75
CA LEU A 30 12.87 21.91 19.71
C LEU A 30 13.49 20.50 19.78
N ASN A 31 13.75 19.99 20.98
CA ASN A 31 14.24 18.63 21.18
C ASN A 31 13.19 17.59 20.77
N ARG A 32 11.91 17.80 21.11
CA ARG A 32 10.79 16.95 20.68
C ARG A 32 10.58 16.99 19.16
N ALA A 33 10.74 18.16 18.54
CA ALA A 33 10.71 18.30 17.09
C ALA A 33 11.88 17.56 16.42
N ALA A 34 13.10 17.73 16.93
CA ALA A 34 14.27 17.01 16.43
C ALA A 34 14.14 15.49 16.57
N GLU A 35 13.50 15.01 17.65
CA GLU A 35 13.26 13.58 17.85
C GLU A 35 12.18 13.04 16.89
N ARG A 36 11.12 13.82 16.64
CA ARG A 36 10.13 13.51 15.59
C ARG A 36 10.78 13.44 14.20
N ASP A 37 11.68 14.36 13.89
CA ASP A 37 12.41 14.37 12.62
C ASP A 37 13.39 13.20 12.50
N ARG A 38 14.09 12.84 13.58
CA ARG A 38 14.96 11.65 13.63
C ARG A 38 14.17 10.36 13.43
N MET A 39 13.02 10.23 14.09
CA MET A 39 12.12 9.10 13.91
C MET A 39 11.61 9.04 12.47
N ALA A 40 11.14 10.15 11.90
CA ALA A 40 10.70 10.22 10.50
C ALA A 40 11.82 9.85 9.52
N ALA A 41 13.06 10.28 9.79
CA ALA A 41 14.25 9.94 9.00
C ALA A 41 14.77 8.50 9.21
N ALA A 42 14.27 7.77 10.22
CA ALA A 42 14.54 6.35 10.39
C ALA A 42 13.67 5.49 9.46
N TYR A 43 12.46 5.95 9.15
CA TYR A 43 11.50 5.25 8.28
C TYR A 43 11.51 5.74 6.83
N THR A 44 12.35 6.73 6.49
CA THR A 44 12.41 7.25 5.12
C THR A 44 13.13 6.30 4.16
N ARG A 45 12.55 6.14 2.96
CA ARG A 45 13.17 5.43 1.83
C ARG A 45 14.12 6.32 1.02
N GLU A 46 14.27 7.58 1.41
CA GLU A 46 15.17 8.51 0.75
C GLU A 46 16.63 8.06 0.87
N CYS A 47 17.37 8.20 -0.21
CA CYS A 47 18.81 8.01 -0.17
C CYS A 47 19.47 9.15 0.63
N ARG A 48 20.20 8.82 1.70
CA ARG A 48 20.88 9.83 2.54
C ARG A 48 21.94 10.67 1.82
N ARG A 49 22.41 10.25 0.64
CA ARG A 49 23.38 10.99 -0.17
C ARG A 49 22.71 11.93 -1.17
N CYS A 50 21.86 11.41 -2.06
CA CYS A 50 21.24 12.22 -3.12
C CYS A 50 19.86 12.78 -2.75
N ARG A 51 19.30 12.40 -1.60
CA ARG A 51 17.96 12.76 -1.10
C ARG A 51 16.81 12.45 -2.05
N LYS A 52 17.06 11.71 -3.14
CA LYS A 52 16.00 11.21 -4.01
C LYS A 52 15.26 10.10 -3.28
N MET A 53 13.93 10.13 -3.38
CA MET A 53 13.09 8.98 -3.09
C MET A 53 13.52 7.85 -4.04
N ASP A 54 14.02 6.78 -3.45
CA ASP A 54 14.54 5.65 -4.22
C ASP A 54 13.37 4.99 -4.97
N PRO A 55 13.40 4.88 -6.32
CA PRO A 55 12.40 4.08 -7.00
C PRO A 55 12.53 2.66 -6.46
N ILE A 56 11.39 2.11 -6.04
CA ILE A 56 11.24 0.82 -5.36
C ILE A 56 12.25 -0.19 -5.95
N GLY A 57 13.09 -0.77 -5.09
CA GLY A 57 13.88 -1.94 -5.45
C GLY A 57 15.35 -1.78 -5.86
N ARG A 58 16.05 -0.66 -5.57
CA ARG A 58 17.51 -0.58 -5.84
C ARG A 58 18.32 0.15 -4.77
N ARG A 59 18.45 -0.47 -3.60
CA ARG A 59 19.32 -0.01 -2.50
C ARG A 59 20.59 -0.83 -2.40
N ALA A 60 21.63 -0.26 -1.81
CA ALA A 60 22.79 -1.01 -1.37
C ALA A 60 23.11 -0.70 0.10
N GLN A 61 23.47 -1.73 0.85
CA GLN A 61 23.86 -1.65 2.24
C GLN A 61 25.32 -2.06 2.42
N PHE A 62 26.03 -1.29 3.23
CA PHE A 62 27.38 -1.61 3.66
C PHE A 62 27.30 -2.58 4.84
N THR A 63 27.79 -3.80 4.66
CA THR A 63 27.53 -4.92 5.59
C THR A 63 28.12 -4.71 6.98
N MET A 64 29.21 -3.94 7.08
CA MET A 64 29.91 -3.69 8.35
C MET A 64 29.24 -2.63 9.23
N CYS A 65 28.41 -1.76 8.66
CA CYS A 65 27.81 -0.65 9.42
C CYS A 65 26.28 -0.53 9.24
N GLY A 66 25.68 -1.31 8.34
CA GLY A 66 24.24 -1.32 8.08
C GLY A 66 23.70 -0.08 7.36
N HIS A 67 24.54 0.92 7.05
CA HIS A 67 24.12 2.12 6.33
C HIS A 67 23.72 1.81 4.89
N THR A 68 22.60 2.41 4.48
CA THR A 68 21.97 2.13 3.18
C THR A 68 21.85 3.40 2.34
N VAL A 69 22.26 3.32 1.08
CA VAL A 69 22.13 4.36 0.04
C VAL A 69 21.58 3.74 -1.25
N CYS A 70 21.21 4.54 -2.26
CA CYS A 70 20.77 3.96 -3.55
C CYS A 70 21.98 3.35 -4.29
N VAL A 71 21.70 2.40 -5.18
CA VAL A 71 22.74 1.71 -5.96
C VAL A 71 23.60 2.68 -6.78
N GLN A 72 23.00 3.73 -7.36
CA GLN A 72 23.74 4.72 -8.14
C GLN A 72 24.78 5.45 -7.28
N CYS A 73 24.35 5.99 -6.14
CA CYS A 73 25.22 6.66 -5.16
C CYS A 73 26.33 5.74 -4.66
N THR A 74 26.05 4.45 -4.51
CA THR A 74 27.04 3.46 -4.10
C THR A 74 28.08 3.27 -5.19
N ARG A 75 27.66 3.06 -6.43
CA ARG A 75 28.56 2.86 -7.57
C ARG A 75 29.52 4.04 -7.77
N GLU A 76 28.97 5.26 -7.76
CA GLU A 76 29.77 6.49 -7.89
C GLU A 76 30.80 6.59 -6.76
N TRP A 77 30.41 6.30 -5.52
CA TRP A 77 31.31 6.37 -4.38
C TRP A 77 32.42 5.32 -4.40
N LEU A 78 32.07 4.06 -4.70
CA LEU A 78 33.05 2.97 -4.69
C LEU A 78 34.15 3.19 -5.74
N ASN A 79 33.83 3.82 -6.87
CA ASN A 79 34.81 4.18 -7.89
C ASN A 79 35.84 5.20 -7.40
N GLU A 80 35.44 6.10 -6.49
CA GLU A 80 36.30 7.19 -5.99
C GLU A 80 37.01 6.82 -4.68
N HIS A 81 36.34 6.06 -3.79
CA HIS A 81 36.74 5.88 -2.40
C HIS A 81 36.95 4.41 -2.00
N GLY A 82 36.84 3.49 -2.95
CA GLY A 82 36.92 2.05 -2.70
C GLY A 82 35.78 1.55 -1.84
N ASP A 83 36.01 0.52 -1.04
CA ASP A 83 35.03 -0.19 -0.21
C ASP A 83 34.63 0.54 1.09
N LYS A 84 34.65 1.87 1.10
CA LYS A 84 34.29 2.66 2.29
C LYS A 84 32.82 3.03 2.28
N CYS A 85 32.17 3.03 3.44
CA CYS A 85 30.82 3.55 3.59
C CYS A 85 30.76 5.08 3.38
N PRO A 86 29.84 5.63 2.56
CA PRO A 86 29.68 7.07 2.38
C PRO A 86 29.08 7.80 3.58
N THR A 87 28.58 7.07 4.59
CA THR A 87 27.96 7.65 5.79
C THR A 87 28.91 7.68 6.97
N CYS A 88 29.64 6.59 7.24
CA CYS A 88 30.53 6.48 8.41
C CYS A 88 31.98 6.15 8.07
N VAL A 89 32.34 6.01 6.79
CA VAL A 89 33.71 5.72 6.31
C VAL A 89 34.26 4.35 6.75
N ALA A 90 33.46 3.52 7.42
CA ALA A 90 33.81 2.14 7.73
C ALA A 90 34.12 1.35 6.45
N VAL A 91 35.20 0.58 6.48
CA VAL A 91 35.66 -0.29 5.38
C VAL A 91 34.79 -1.56 5.37
N GLY A 92 34.27 -1.91 4.20
CA GLY A 92 33.49 -3.13 4.02
C GLY A 92 32.69 -3.17 2.72
N PRO A 93 32.33 -4.37 2.25
CA PRO A 93 31.62 -4.52 0.98
C PRO A 93 30.20 -3.94 1.06
N ALA A 94 29.74 -3.44 -0.09
CA ALA A 94 28.35 -3.05 -0.29
C ALA A 94 27.59 -4.18 -1.00
N VAL A 95 26.46 -4.59 -0.45
CA VAL A 95 25.55 -5.58 -1.04
C VAL A 95 24.32 -4.87 -1.55
N THR A 96 23.91 -5.19 -2.78
CA THR A 96 22.71 -4.62 -3.40
C THR A 96 21.47 -5.41 -3.01
N PHE A 97 20.45 -4.71 -2.54
CA PHE A 97 19.10 -5.23 -2.34
C PHE A 97 18.23 -4.87 -3.54
N ILE A 98 17.70 -5.91 -4.17
CA ILE A 98 16.61 -5.78 -5.13
C ILE A 98 15.35 -6.16 -4.37
N GLU A 99 14.58 -5.16 -3.93
CA GLU A 99 13.26 -5.44 -3.40
C GLU A 99 12.41 -5.94 -4.56
N GLN A 100 11.97 -7.20 -4.50
CA GLN A 100 11.00 -7.72 -5.45
C GLN A 100 9.70 -6.90 -5.30
N GLU A 101 9.23 -6.31 -6.40
CA GLU A 101 7.93 -5.66 -6.44
C GLU A 101 6.84 -6.68 -6.08
N ARG A 102 6.34 -6.62 -4.84
CA ARG A 102 5.08 -7.28 -4.46
C ARG A 102 3.86 -6.50 -4.96
N ILE A 103 3.98 -5.76 -6.07
CA ILE A 103 2.94 -4.86 -6.56
C ILE A 103 1.91 -5.63 -7.39
N GLU A 104 2.33 -6.66 -8.13
CA GLU A 104 1.42 -7.45 -8.99
C GLU A 104 0.49 -8.36 -8.16
N LEU A 105 1.02 -9.12 -7.20
CA LEU A 105 0.21 -10.06 -6.40
C LEU A 105 -0.94 -9.39 -5.63
N ALA A 106 -0.73 -8.18 -5.09
CA ALA A 106 -1.79 -7.49 -4.36
C ALA A 106 -2.91 -7.03 -5.31
N SER A 107 -2.56 -6.57 -6.51
CA SER A 107 -3.53 -6.16 -7.53
C SER A 107 -4.30 -7.36 -8.10
N GLU A 108 -3.63 -8.49 -8.32
CA GLU A 108 -4.25 -9.72 -8.80
C GLU A 108 -5.17 -10.35 -7.77
N LEU A 109 -4.77 -10.36 -6.49
CA LEU A 109 -5.61 -10.85 -5.39
C LEU A 109 -6.92 -10.05 -5.30
N THR A 110 -6.85 -8.71 -5.41
CA THR A 110 -8.06 -7.88 -5.42
C THR A 110 -8.94 -8.10 -6.66
N ARG A 111 -8.36 -8.50 -7.79
CA ARG A 111 -9.11 -8.86 -9.00
C ARG A 111 -9.81 -10.20 -8.84
N GLU A 112 -9.13 -11.19 -8.27
CA GLU A 112 -9.67 -12.52 -7.99
C GLU A 112 -10.83 -12.45 -6.98
N GLU A 113 -10.68 -11.70 -5.88
CA GLU A 113 -11.75 -11.47 -4.90
C GLU A 113 -12.99 -10.81 -5.52
N ARG A 114 -12.80 -9.86 -6.44
CA ARG A 114 -13.92 -9.24 -7.18
C ARG A 114 -14.62 -10.25 -8.09
N LEU A 115 -13.86 -11.10 -8.80
CA LEU A 115 -14.43 -12.12 -9.67
C LEU A 115 -15.18 -13.19 -8.87
N ASP A 116 -14.67 -13.62 -7.72
CA ASP A 116 -15.35 -14.57 -6.83
C ASP A 116 -16.66 -13.98 -6.30
N SER A 117 -16.66 -12.70 -5.89
CA SER A 117 -17.87 -11.99 -5.50
C SER A 117 -18.92 -11.94 -6.62
N GLN A 118 -18.50 -11.61 -7.85
CA GLN A 118 -19.38 -11.59 -9.02
C GLN A 118 -19.96 -12.98 -9.33
N LEU A 119 -19.12 -14.02 -9.25
CA LEU A 119 -19.54 -15.40 -9.49
C LEU A 119 -20.58 -15.85 -8.45
N ARG A 120 -20.39 -15.53 -7.17
CA ARG A 120 -21.36 -15.83 -6.10
C ARG A 120 -22.70 -15.11 -6.32
N MET A 121 -22.66 -13.85 -6.74
CA MET A 121 -23.87 -13.09 -7.06
C MET A 121 -24.61 -13.71 -8.26
N ALA A 122 -23.88 -14.03 -9.33
CA ALA A 122 -24.45 -14.67 -10.51
C ALA A 122 -25.06 -16.04 -10.19
N HIS A 123 -24.35 -16.86 -9.40
CA HIS A 123 -24.85 -18.16 -8.95
C HIS A 123 -26.14 -18.04 -8.14
N THR A 124 -26.20 -17.08 -7.21
CA THR A 124 -27.41 -16.79 -6.43
C THR A 124 -28.58 -16.39 -7.34
N LYS A 125 -28.32 -15.52 -8.33
CA LYS A 125 -29.33 -15.07 -9.30
C LYS A 125 -29.85 -16.23 -10.17
N LEU A 126 -28.96 -17.07 -10.68
CA LEU A 126 -29.33 -18.24 -11.48
C LEU A 126 -30.12 -19.25 -10.65
N THR A 127 -29.73 -19.48 -9.40
CA THR A 127 -30.44 -20.39 -8.49
C THR A 127 -31.88 -19.92 -8.26
N ARG A 128 -32.07 -18.62 -8.04
CA ARG A 128 -33.41 -18.02 -7.87
C ARG A 128 -34.25 -18.15 -9.16
N LEU A 129 -33.68 -17.77 -10.31
CA LEU A 129 -34.39 -17.88 -11.58
C LEU A 129 -34.81 -19.33 -11.88
N ARG A 130 -33.96 -20.31 -11.55
CA ARG A 130 -34.31 -21.73 -11.68
C ARG A 130 -35.50 -22.09 -10.80
N SER A 131 -35.52 -21.67 -9.54
CA SER A 131 -36.64 -21.95 -8.62
C SER A 131 -37.95 -21.28 -9.05
N GLU A 132 -37.89 -20.17 -9.79
CA GLU A 132 -39.06 -19.49 -10.35
C GLU A 132 -39.53 -20.17 -11.66
N LEU A 133 -38.60 -20.67 -12.49
CA LEU A 133 -38.91 -21.33 -13.76
C LEU A 133 -39.51 -22.74 -13.57
N GLU A 134 -38.96 -23.54 -12.66
CA GLU A 134 -39.39 -24.93 -12.44
C GLU A 134 -40.91 -25.09 -12.25
N PRO A 135 -41.59 -24.33 -11.37
CA PRO A 135 -43.03 -24.44 -11.22
C PRO A 135 -43.79 -23.99 -12.49
N ALA A 136 -43.33 -22.94 -13.17
CA ALA A 136 -43.97 -22.47 -14.41
C ALA A 136 -43.90 -23.52 -15.54
N TYR A 137 -42.79 -24.25 -15.64
CA TYR A 137 -42.66 -25.37 -16.57
C TYR A 137 -43.56 -26.55 -16.19
N ALA A 138 -43.68 -26.85 -14.89
CA ALA A 138 -44.58 -27.90 -14.40
C ALA A 138 -46.05 -27.56 -14.67
N GLU A 139 -46.46 -26.31 -14.43
CA GLU A 139 -47.81 -25.81 -14.75
C GLU A 139 -48.10 -25.89 -16.26
N GLY A 140 -47.14 -25.49 -17.09
CA GLY A 140 -47.28 -25.59 -18.55
C GLY A 140 -47.33 -27.04 -19.06
N ALA A 141 -46.68 -27.99 -18.38
CA ALA A 141 -46.82 -29.42 -18.69
C ALA A 141 -48.22 -29.92 -18.33
N ALA A 142 -48.70 -29.63 -17.11
CA ALA A 142 -50.03 -30.02 -16.65
C ALA A 142 -51.15 -29.42 -17.53
N ALA A 143 -51.02 -28.17 -17.97
CA ALA A 143 -51.98 -27.54 -18.86
C ALA A 143 -52.06 -28.22 -20.24
N ARG A 144 -50.91 -28.65 -20.79
CA ARG A 144 -50.87 -29.40 -22.06
C ARG A 144 -51.51 -30.78 -21.93
N ASP A 145 -51.24 -31.49 -20.84
CA ASP A 145 -51.85 -32.79 -20.57
C ASP A 145 -53.38 -32.68 -20.40
N ALA A 146 -53.83 -31.63 -19.69
CA ALA A 146 -55.26 -31.34 -19.52
C ALA A 146 -55.96 -31.03 -20.85
N LEU A 147 -55.31 -30.25 -21.73
CA LEU A 147 -55.82 -29.94 -23.07
C LEU A 147 -55.95 -31.21 -23.92
N ALA A 148 -54.89 -32.03 -24.00
CA ALA A 148 -54.90 -33.29 -24.74
C ALA A 148 -56.00 -34.24 -24.26
N ALA A 149 -56.23 -34.32 -22.94
CA ALA A 149 -57.31 -35.10 -22.37
C ALA A 149 -58.70 -34.56 -22.73
N SER A 150 -58.86 -33.23 -22.87
CA SER A 150 -60.12 -32.62 -23.28
C SER A 150 -60.43 -32.85 -24.76
N GLU A 151 -59.41 -32.78 -25.62
CA GLU A 151 -59.52 -33.06 -27.06
C GLU A 151 -59.90 -34.52 -27.31
N ALA A 152 -59.28 -35.46 -26.59
CA ALA A 152 -59.65 -36.88 -26.67
C ALA A 152 -61.12 -37.13 -26.32
N ARG A 153 -61.61 -36.53 -25.22
CA ARG A 153 -63.03 -36.65 -24.82
C ARG A 153 -63.99 -36.04 -25.83
N GLY A 154 -63.63 -34.91 -26.45
CA GLY A 154 -64.44 -34.29 -27.50
C GLY A 154 -64.56 -35.20 -28.73
N ASN A 155 -63.43 -35.76 -29.18
CA ASN A 155 -63.40 -36.67 -30.32
C ASN A 155 -64.20 -37.96 -30.08
N ASP A 156 -64.23 -38.47 -28.84
CA ASP A 156 -65.02 -39.66 -28.48
C ASP A 156 -66.54 -39.36 -28.51
N LEU A 157 -66.96 -38.16 -28.10
CA LEU A 157 -68.36 -37.72 -28.17
C LEU A 157 -68.84 -37.50 -29.60
N GLU A 158 -67.98 -37.04 -30.51
CA GLU A 158 -68.32 -36.86 -31.92
C GLU A 158 -68.43 -38.18 -32.70
N ARG A 159 -67.91 -39.29 -32.15
CA ARG A 159 -67.99 -40.64 -32.75
C ARG A 159 -69.14 -41.51 -32.24
N ALA A 160 -69.81 -41.11 -31.15
CA ALA A 160 -70.91 -41.84 -30.52
C ALA A 160 -72.27 -41.44 -31.09
#